data_AF-A0A914BWJ4-F1
#
_entry.id   AF-A0A914BWJ4-F1
#
_cell.length_a   1.000
_cell.length_b   1.000
_cell.length_c   1.000
_cell.angle_alpha   90.00
_cell.angle_beta   90.00
_cell.angle_gamma   90.00
#
_symmetry.space_group_name_H-M   'P 1'
#
loop_
_entity.id
_entity.type
_entity.pdbx_description
1 polymer ?
#
loop_
_entity_poly.entity_id
_entity_poly.type
_entity_poly.pdbx_seq_one_letter_code
_entity_poly.pdbx_strand_id
1 'polypeptide(L)'
;MAEISLNNTVYKYTNFLFGYQERYFKIDQSQISYFRSKDAESEGCRKSRALTEFNIELDEDPCRMDIVFKDDRWCLRFKSEQELDIWKNALMAFMPNMTSPPRTVGHNQVDLHKLTIMQQNMILQYDSIISFLHSFLNTSGSPVDLSAVEQTIDQCRQLEDNLKSLRSILRHLQGDFQLKESYMSDEEFFDAQDDESELDPQIIQSFREESICASEIQQPSTSALESESPLMKEILHMTAEQLRYAKAGVDDGPWELFCTDGEMKMYRRDYEVDGLMCDPLKAVHSVKGVTAREYMDIFFKPEYKLSWDHTLERVNVVEEISENIVVLHQLHKKVWPAAQRESLFWSHFYDVCSERDPDAHDAYMVCNHDCDRPDVPRVDNSSVRVGLTIAMLCQTVIEAKKPLDQLRRDDIRCRITYVAQVHPGGWVPTSALRQVYKREYPKFLRMFTKFVLEQIKGKALTL
;
A
#
# COMPACT_ATOMS: atom_id res chain seq x y z
N MET A 1 -18.58 24.36 -39.97
CA MET A 1 -18.23 22.99 -39.58
C MET A 1 -19.49 22.35 -39.04
N ALA A 2 -19.76 21.08 -39.38
CA ALA A 2 -20.93 20.39 -38.82
C ALA A 2 -20.82 20.40 -37.28
N GLU A 3 -21.90 20.74 -36.58
CA GLU A 3 -22.01 20.52 -35.14
C GLU A 3 -22.07 19.01 -34.91
N ILE A 4 -20.90 18.39 -34.76
CA ILE A 4 -20.80 16.99 -34.39
C ILE A 4 -20.95 16.93 -32.88
N SER A 5 -22.09 16.41 -32.43
CA SER A 5 -22.34 16.08 -31.04
C SER A 5 -22.43 14.56 -30.90
N LEU A 6 -21.57 14.01 -30.05
CA LEU A 6 -21.56 12.59 -29.71
C LEU A 6 -21.38 12.45 -28.22
N ASN A 7 -22.20 11.62 -27.57
CA ASN A 7 -22.04 11.35 -26.16
C ASN A 7 -22.40 9.90 -25.84
N ASN A 8 -21.58 9.24 -25.03
CA ASN A 8 -21.87 7.91 -24.51
C ASN A 8 -20.94 7.56 -23.35
N THR A 9 -21.30 6.52 -22.59
CA THR A 9 -20.40 5.92 -21.61
C THR A 9 -19.39 5.02 -22.31
N VAL A 10 -18.10 5.31 -22.13
CA VAL A 10 -16.97 4.53 -22.66
C VAL A 10 -16.03 4.16 -21.53
N TYR A 11 -15.21 3.13 -21.70
CA TYR A 11 -14.23 2.75 -20.70
C TYR A 11 -12.95 3.55 -20.92
N LYS A 12 -12.62 4.47 -20.01
CA LYS A 12 -11.34 5.19 -20.00
C LYS A 12 -10.36 4.47 -19.10
N TYR A 13 -9.14 4.24 -19.57
CA TYR A 13 -8.05 3.85 -18.70
C TYR A 13 -7.71 5.02 -17.78
N THR A 14 -7.93 4.85 -16.48
CA THR A 14 -7.76 5.89 -15.47
C THR A 14 -6.35 5.88 -14.93
N ASN A 15 -5.95 4.75 -14.34
CA ASN A 15 -4.63 4.54 -13.80
C ASN A 15 -4.39 3.04 -13.63
N PHE A 16 -3.21 2.72 -13.14
CA PHE A 16 -2.81 1.37 -12.83
C PHE A 16 -3.73 0.72 -11.78
N LEU A 17 -4.06 1.41 -10.68
CA LEU A 17 -4.85 0.87 -9.57
C LEU A 17 -6.27 0.42 -9.94
N PHE A 18 -6.95 1.14 -10.83
CA PHE A 18 -8.37 0.92 -11.16
C PHE A 18 -8.61 0.50 -12.61
N GLY A 19 -7.58 0.58 -13.47
CA GLY A 19 -7.66 0.18 -14.86
C GLY A 19 -8.71 0.96 -15.66
N TYR A 20 -9.48 0.25 -16.48
CA TYR A 20 -10.55 0.81 -17.28
C TYR A 20 -11.80 1.04 -16.44
N GLN A 21 -12.26 2.29 -16.39
CA GLN A 21 -13.44 2.70 -15.65
C GLN A 21 -14.46 3.31 -16.61
N GLU A 22 -15.75 3.12 -16.32
CA GLU A 22 -16.81 3.78 -17.09
C GLU A 22 -16.75 5.29 -16.87
N ARG A 23 -16.75 6.04 -17.97
CA ARG A 23 -16.78 7.50 -17.97
C ARG A 23 -17.73 7.96 -19.06
N TYR A 24 -18.51 8.99 -18.76
CA TYR A 24 -19.40 9.58 -19.75
C TYR A 24 -18.63 10.60 -20.57
N PHE A 25 -18.41 10.31 -21.85
CA PHE A 25 -17.73 11.21 -22.76
C PHE A 25 -18.73 12.00 -23.58
N LYS A 26 -18.36 13.24 -23.90
CA LYS A 26 -19.14 14.16 -24.72
C LYS A 26 -18.21 14.94 -25.64
N ILE A 27 -18.48 14.83 -26.94
CA ILE A 27 -17.97 15.73 -27.97
C ILE A 27 -19.05 16.78 -28.20
N ASP A 28 -18.70 18.04 -28.00
CA ASP A 28 -19.57 19.18 -28.25
C ASP A 28 -18.71 20.43 -28.52
N GLN A 29 -19.17 21.32 -29.40
CA GLN A 29 -18.48 22.59 -29.70
C GLN A 29 -16.97 22.47 -30.01
N SER A 30 -16.56 21.43 -30.74
CA SER A 30 -15.14 21.13 -31.04
C SER A 30 -14.26 20.82 -29.82
N GLN A 31 -14.87 20.42 -28.72
CA GLN A 31 -14.19 19.89 -27.54
C GLN A 31 -14.61 18.44 -27.31
N ILE A 32 -13.70 17.66 -26.74
CA ILE A 32 -14.01 16.39 -26.12
C ILE A 32 -13.82 16.54 -24.61
N SER A 33 -14.85 16.15 -23.87
CA SER A 33 -14.89 16.22 -22.43
C SER A 33 -15.36 14.89 -21.86
N TYR A 34 -14.96 14.61 -20.62
CA TYR A 34 -15.54 13.49 -19.90
C TYR A 34 -15.95 13.85 -18.48
N PHE A 35 -16.90 13.07 -17.99
CA PHE A 35 -17.56 13.20 -16.70
C PHE A 35 -17.50 11.83 -16.00
N ARG A 36 -17.68 11.85 -14.67
CA ARG A 36 -17.71 10.62 -13.86
C ARG A 36 -18.78 9.65 -14.36
N SER A 37 -19.99 10.16 -14.56
CA SER A 37 -21.13 9.44 -15.12
C SER A 37 -22.01 10.43 -15.88
N LYS A 38 -23.06 9.93 -16.54
CA LYS A 38 -24.04 10.79 -17.20
C LYS A 38 -24.79 11.67 -16.19
N ASP A 39 -25.13 11.13 -15.03
CA ASP A 39 -25.87 11.84 -13.99
C ASP A 39 -25.01 12.91 -13.28
N ALA A 40 -23.69 12.69 -13.22
CA ALA A 40 -22.72 13.63 -12.69
C ALA A 40 -22.32 14.75 -13.67
N GLU A 41 -22.98 14.89 -14.83
CA GLU A 41 -22.71 15.98 -15.78
C GLU A 41 -22.92 17.36 -15.11
N SER A 42 -23.89 17.47 -14.19
CA SER A 42 -24.15 18.70 -13.41
C SER A 42 -23.14 18.96 -12.29
N GLU A 43 -22.36 17.97 -11.88
CA GLU A 43 -21.36 18.09 -10.80
C GLU A 43 -20.06 18.73 -11.28
N GLY A 44 -19.80 18.65 -12.59
CA GLY A 44 -18.67 19.30 -13.23
C GLY A 44 -17.89 18.37 -14.18
N CYS A 45 -17.31 18.97 -15.21
CA CYS A 45 -16.43 18.28 -16.14
C CYS A 45 -15.13 17.88 -15.45
N ARG A 46 -14.71 16.60 -15.58
CA ARG A 46 -13.44 16.12 -15.03
C ARG A 46 -12.26 16.64 -15.84
N LYS A 47 -12.36 16.53 -17.16
CA LYS A 47 -11.33 17.05 -18.08
C LYS A 47 -11.94 17.34 -19.43
N SER A 48 -11.54 18.47 -20.03
CA SER A 48 -11.90 18.85 -21.40
C SER A 48 -10.64 19.17 -22.21
N ARG A 49 -10.69 18.84 -23.50
CA ARG A 49 -9.63 19.09 -24.49
C ARG A 49 -10.23 19.60 -25.78
N ALA A 50 -9.60 20.60 -26.38
CA ALA A 50 -9.96 21.07 -27.71
C ALA A 50 -9.52 20.05 -28.77
N LEU A 51 -10.38 19.75 -29.74
CA LEU A 51 -10.10 18.85 -30.85
C LEU A 51 -9.36 19.59 -31.98
N THR A 52 -8.23 20.22 -31.65
CA THR A 52 -7.41 21.00 -32.59
C THR A 52 -6.07 20.36 -32.91
N GLU A 53 -5.40 19.79 -31.90
CA GLU A 53 -4.08 19.16 -32.01
C GLU A 53 -4.09 17.81 -31.29
N PHE A 54 -4.53 16.76 -32.00
CA PHE A 54 -4.56 15.40 -31.47
C PHE A 54 -4.34 14.37 -32.57
N ASN A 55 -3.93 13.17 -32.17
CA ASN A 55 -3.76 11.99 -33.02
C ASN A 55 -4.63 10.85 -32.51
N ILE A 56 -4.98 9.93 -33.42
CA ILE A 56 -5.66 8.68 -33.09
C ILE A 56 -4.69 7.53 -33.33
N GLU A 57 -4.43 6.72 -32.30
CA GLU A 57 -3.66 5.48 -32.39
C GLU A 57 -4.62 4.30 -32.19
N LEU A 58 -4.56 3.34 -33.12
CA LEU A 58 -5.37 2.12 -33.04
C LEU A 58 -4.51 0.98 -32.51
N ASP A 59 -5.12 0.18 -31.63
CA ASP A 59 -4.50 -0.99 -31.01
C ASP A 59 -4.84 -2.27 -31.79
N GLU A 60 -4.18 -3.39 -31.47
CA GLU A 60 -4.57 -4.69 -32.01
C GLU A 60 -5.91 -5.18 -31.45
N ASP A 61 -6.32 -4.71 -30.25
CA ASP A 61 -7.68 -4.89 -29.75
C ASP A 61 -8.67 -4.07 -30.60
N PRO A 62 -9.61 -4.69 -31.34
CA PRO A 62 -10.55 -4.01 -32.23
C PRO A 62 -11.55 -3.11 -31.50
N CYS A 63 -11.61 -3.19 -30.17
CA CYS A 63 -12.46 -2.33 -29.33
C CYS A 63 -11.66 -1.22 -28.63
N ARG A 64 -10.39 -1.00 -28.97
CA ARG A 64 -9.52 -0.03 -28.29
C ARG A 64 -8.94 1.03 -29.24
N MET A 65 -8.96 2.27 -28.77
CA MET A 65 -8.41 3.44 -29.45
C MET A 65 -7.80 4.40 -28.43
N ASP A 66 -6.61 4.91 -28.72
CA ASP A 66 -5.97 5.95 -27.91
C ASP A 66 -6.12 7.32 -28.61
N ILE A 67 -6.54 8.33 -27.87
CA ILE A 67 -6.53 9.74 -28.30
C ILE A 67 -5.28 10.39 -27.70
N VAL A 68 -4.36 10.83 -28.56
CA VAL A 68 -3.05 11.36 -28.14
C VAL A 68 -2.99 12.85 -28.43
N PHE A 69 -2.97 13.66 -27.38
CA PHE A 69 -2.69 15.10 -27.45
C PHE A 69 -1.18 15.35 -27.27
N LYS A 70 -0.76 16.61 -27.36
CA LYS A 70 0.66 16.99 -27.24
C LYS A 70 1.28 16.62 -25.88
N ASP A 71 0.50 16.71 -24.81
CA ASP A 71 0.89 16.58 -23.41
C ASP A 71 0.05 15.56 -22.65
N ASP A 72 -0.77 14.78 -23.35
CA ASP A 72 -1.82 13.96 -22.72
C ASP A 72 -2.22 12.78 -23.62
N ARG A 73 -2.64 11.66 -23.02
CA ARG A 73 -3.09 10.46 -23.74
C ARG A 73 -4.29 9.83 -23.06
N TRP A 74 -5.38 9.66 -23.81
CA TRP A 74 -6.58 9.00 -23.33
C TRP A 74 -6.74 7.65 -24.00
N CYS A 75 -6.47 6.57 -23.26
CA CYS A 75 -6.68 5.20 -23.75
C CYS A 75 -8.15 4.80 -23.50
N LEU A 76 -8.89 4.58 -24.58
CA LEU A 76 -10.32 4.30 -24.54
C LEU A 76 -10.62 2.89 -25.04
N ARG A 77 -11.57 2.24 -24.38
CA ARG A 77 -12.14 0.96 -24.81
C ARG A 77 -13.65 1.07 -24.93
N PHE A 78 -14.19 0.52 -26.00
CA PHE A 78 -15.61 0.58 -26.35
C PHE A 78 -16.26 -0.78 -26.15
N LYS A 79 -17.59 -0.83 -26.06
CA LYS A 79 -18.34 -2.09 -25.87
C LYS A 79 -18.29 -2.96 -27.11
N SER A 80 -17.99 -2.37 -28.27
CA SER A 80 -17.88 -3.07 -29.55
C SER A 80 -17.01 -2.28 -30.53
N GLU A 81 -16.51 -2.97 -31.55
CA GLU A 81 -15.81 -2.37 -32.71
C GLU A 81 -16.71 -1.36 -33.44
N GLN A 82 -18.02 -1.63 -33.54
CA GLN A 82 -18.99 -0.70 -34.12
C GLN A 82 -19.05 0.62 -33.36
N GLU A 83 -19.01 0.56 -32.03
CA GLU A 83 -19.00 1.75 -31.19
C GLU A 83 -17.66 2.51 -31.34
N LEU A 84 -16.53 1.81 -31.38
CA LEU A 84 -15.24 2.41 -31.70
C LEU A 84 -15.28 3.14 -33.04
N ASP A 85 -15.83 2.54 -34.09
CA ASP A 85 -15.92 3.16 -35.41
C ASP A 85 -16.78 4.43 -35.42
N ILE A 86 -17.88 4.46 -34.65
CA ILE A 86 -18.69 5.68 -34.47
C ILE A 86 -17.84 6.81 -33.88
N TRP A 87 -17.11 6.52 -32.79
CA TRP A 87 -16.25 7.50 -32.13
C TRP A 87 -15.07 7.92 -33.01
N LYS A 88 -14.42 6.98 -33.68
CA LYS A 88 -13.33 7.22 -34.62
C LYS A 88 -13.76 8.16 -35.74
N ASN A 89 -14.91 7.88 -36.38
CA ASN A 89 -15.44 8.70 -37.47
C ASN A 89 -15.81 10.12 -37.00
N ALA A 90 -16.40 10.24 -35.81
CA ALA A 90 -16.72 11.54 -35.21
C ALA A 90 -15.46 12.38 -34.96
N LEU A 91 -14.39 11.76 -34.42
CA LEU A 91 -13.11 12.44 -34.18
C LEU A 91 -12.37 12.79 -35.48
N MET A 92 -12.36 11.88 -36.46
CA MET A 92 -11.72 12.11 -37.77
C MET A 92 -12.33 13.30 -38.52
N ALA A 93 -13.61 13.60 -38.31
CA ALA A 93 -14.24 14.78 -38.92
C ALA A 93 -13.65 16.12 -38.44
N PHE A 94 -12.95 16.14 -37.30
CA PHE A 94 -12.19 17.29 -36.81
C PHE A 94 -10.74 17.32 -37.31
N MET A 95 -10.31 16.33 -38.12
CA MET A 95 -8.97 16.23 -38.72
C MET A 95 -8.98 16.44 -40.25
N PRO A 96 -9.37 17.62 -40.79
CA PRO A 96 -9.56 17.78 -42.22
C PRO A 96 -8.27 17.67 -43.08
N ASN A 97 -7.06 17.71 -42.50
CA ASN A 97 -5.79 17.77 -43.22
C ASN A 97 -4.69 16.81 -42.72
N MET A 98 -5.01 15.55 -42.40
CA MET A 98 -3.96 14.56 -42.13
C MET A 98 -3.36 13.97 -43.42
N THR A 99 -2.08 14.24 -43.66
CA THR A 99 -1.25 13.60 -44.69
C THR A 99 -0.74 12.21 -44.30
N SER A 100 -1.12 11.67 -43.15
CA SER A 100 -0.70 10.35 -42.66
C SER A 100 -1.85 9.60 -42.00
N PRO A 101 -2.09 8.33 -42.36
CA PRO A 101 -3.14 7.50 -41.75
C PRO A 101 -2.85 7.22 -40.26
N PRO A 102 -3.87 6.78 -39.48
CA PRO A 102 -3.70 6.36 -38.09
C PRO A 102 -2.56 5.35 -37.97
N ARG A 103 -1.67 5.54 -37.00
CA ARG A 103 -0.56 4.61 -36.76
C ARG A 103 -1.08 3.37 -36.04
N THR A 104 -0.86 2.20 -36.63
CA THR A 104 -0.97 0.92 -35.94
C THR A 104 0.33 0.70 -35.17
N VAL A 105 0.26 0.67 -33.83
CA VAL A 105 1.44 0.42 -33.00
C VAL A 105 1.55 -1.09 -32.80
N GLY A 106 2.41 -1.75 -33.59
CA GLY A 106 2.77 -3.15 -33.35
C GLY A 106 3.72 -3.23 -32.15
N HIS A 107 3.23 -3.74 -31.02
CA HIS A 107 4.09 -4.10 -29.90
C HIS A 107 4.75 -5.45 -30.23
N ASN A 108 6.08 -5.55 -30.10
CA ASN A 108 6.77 -6.85 -30.16
C ASN A 108 6.26 -7.72 -29.00
N GLN A 109 5.31 -8.59 -29.31
CA GLN A 109 4.64 -9.42 -28.32
C GLN A 109 5.67 -10.36 -27.69
N VAL A 110 5.80 -10.30 -26.37
CA VAL A 110 6.47 -11.35 -25.62
C VAL A 110 5.62 -12.60 -25.75
N ASP A 111 6.19 -13.61 -26.40
CA ASP A 111 5.53 -14.90 -26.66
C ASP A 111 5.31 -15.62 -25.31
N LEU A 112 4.12 -15.41 -24.75
CA LEU A 112 3.73 -15.94 -23.45
C LEU A 112 3.79 -17.47 -23.45
N HIS A 113 3.52 -18.12 -24.59
CA HIS A 113 3.63 -19.56 -24.74
C HIS A 113 5.09 -20.03 -24.63
N LYS A 114 6.03 -19.34 -25.28
CA LYS A 114 7.47 -19.62 -25.10
C LYS A 114 7.94 -19.39 -23.67
N LEU A 115 7.44 -18.36 -22.98
CA LEU A 115 7.76 -18.14 -21.57
C LEU A 115 7.19 -19.23 -20.66
N THR A 116 5.96 -19.70 -20.90
CA THR A 116 5.38 -20.82 -20.15
C THR A 116 6.17 -22.11 -20.38
N ILE A 117 6.60 -22.39 -21.61
CA ILE A 117 7.47 -23.54 -21.92
C ILE A 117 8.82 -23.40 -21.22
N MET A 118 9.42 -22.19 -21.23
CA MET A 118 10.68 -21.91 -20.57
C MET A 118 10.58 -22.10 -19.04
N GLN A 119 9.48 -21.65 -18.43
CA GLN A 119 9.19 -21.85 -17.01
C GLN A 119 9.08 -23.34 -16.65
N GLN A 120 8.28 -24.11 -17.41
CA GLN A 120 8.13 -25.55 -17.18
C GLN A 120 9.46 -26.30 -17.32
N ASN A 121 10.27 -25.95 -18.32
CA ASN A 121 11.58 -26.56 -18.53
C ASN A 121 12.55 -26.26 -17.37
N MET A 122 12.57 -25.02 -16.85
CA MET A 122 13.42 -24.67 -15.70
C MET A 122 13.02 -25.40 -14.42
N ILE A 123 11.71 -25.56 -14.17
CA ILE A 123 11.20 -26.31 -13.00
C ILE A 123 11.66 -27.76 -13.08
N LEU A 124 11.47 -28.41 -14.23
CA LEU A 124 11.90 -29.80 -14.44
C LEU A 124 13.42 -29.98 -14.28
N GLN A 125 14.21 -29.01 -14.77
CA GLN A 125 15.67 -29.02 -14.60
C GLN A 125 16.07 -28.85 -13.13
N TYR A 126 15.41 -27.94 -12.40
CA TYR A 126 15.67 -27.72 -10.97
C TYR A 126 15.34 -28.98 -10.15
N ASP A 127 14.18 -29.59 -10.37
CA ASP A 127 13.77 -30.81 -9.66
C ASP A 127 14.71 -31.99 -9.94
N SER A 128 15.21 -32.10 -11.18
CA SER A 128 16.23 -33.08 -11.56
C SER A 128 17.55 -32.87 -10.79
N ILE A 129 18.03 -31.63 -10.70
CA ILE A 129 19.27 -31.29 -9.97
C ILE A 129 19.12 -31.59 -8.47
N ILE A 130 18.01 -31.17 -7.86
CA ILE A 130 17.74 -31.44 -6.44
C ILE A 130 17.65 -32.94 -6.17
N SER A 131 16.97 -33.70 -7.04
CA SER A 131 16.87 -35.16 -6.92
C SER A 131 18.24 -35.83 -7.01
N PHE A 132 19.10 -35.37 -7.92
CA PHE A 132 20.47 -35.86 -8.03
C PHE A 132 21.29 -35.53 -6.77
N LEU A 133 21.24 -34.29 -6.27
CA LEU A 133 21.95 -33.89 -5.06
C LEU A 133 21.51 -34.70 -3.83
N HIS A 134 20.20 -34.94 -3.68
CA HIS A 134 19.66 -35.79 -2.62
C HIS A 134 20.13 -37.25 -2.76
N SER A 135 20.15 -37.80 -3.97
CA SER A 135 20.69 -39.14 -4.23
C SER A 135 22.18 -39.22 -3.93
N PHE A 136 22.94 -38.21 -4.33
CA PHE A 136 24.38 -38.10 -4.11
C PHE A 136 24.74 -38.06 -2.62
N LEU A 137 24.03 -37.23 -1.83
CA LEU A 137 24.23 -37.11 -0.39
C LEU A 137 23.90 -38.41 0.38
N ASN A 138 22.97 -39.21 -0.15
CA ASN A 138 22.53 -40.46 0.48
C ASN A 138 23.36 -41.69 0.06
N THR A 139 24.30 -41.56 -0.89
CA THR A 139 25.09 -42.69 -1.38
C THR A 139 26.35 -42.87 -0.54
N SER A 140 26.27 -43.67 0.52
CA SER A 140 27.43 -44.03 1.35
C SER A 140 28.22 -45.19 0.74
N GLY A 141 29.36 -44.92 0.09
CA GLY A 141 30.36 -45.95 -0.24
C GLY A 141 30.28 -46.61 -1.63
N SER A 142 29.49 -46.07 -2.57
CA SER A 142 29.56 -46.48 -4.00
C SER A 142 30.41 -45.47 -4.80
N PRO A 143 31.10 -45.91 -5.88
CA PRO A 143 31.85 -45.00 -6.75
C PRO A 143 30.91 -43.97 -7.40
N VAL A 144 31.33 -42.70 -7.35
CA VAL A 144 30.60 -41.58 -7.95
C VAL A 144 30.61 -41.70 -9.47
N ASP A 145 29.42 -41.65 -10.08
CA ASP A 145 29.29 -41.55 -11.53
C ASP A 145 29.65 -40.13 -12.00
N LEU A 146 30.90 -39.97 -12.44
CA LEU A 146 31.41 -38.70 -12.93
C LEU A 146 30.64 -38.17 -14.15
N SER A 147 30.07 -39.06 -14.98
CA SER A 147 29.26 -38.65 -16.13
C SER A 147 27.95 -38.01 -15.68
N ALA A 148 27.33 -38.52 -14.62
CA ALA A 148 26.11 -37.95 -14.06
C ALA A 148 26.36 -36.61 -13.35
N VAL A 149 27.54 -36.46 -12.72
CA VAL A 149 27.99 -35.18 -12.15
C VAL A 149 28.20 -34.13 -13.24
N GLU A 150 28.90 -34.46 -14.33
CA GLU A 150 29.11 -33.55 -15.46
C GLU A 150 27.79 -33.13 -16.11
N GLN A 151 26.86 -34.06 -16.30
CA GLN A 151 25.53 -33.77 -16.83
C GLN A 151 24.74 -32.80 -15.92
N THR A 152 24.85 -32.96 -14.60
CA THR A 152 24.19 -32.07 -13.63
C THR A 152 24.80 -30.66 -13.65
N ILE A 153 26.13 -30.55 -13.80
CA ILE A 153 26.82 -29.26 -13.94
C ILE A 153 26.36 -28.53 -15.21
N ASP A 154 26.18 -29.24 -16.32
CA ASP A 154 25.68 -28.64 -17.56
C ASP A 154 24.22 -28.21 -17.45
N GLN A 155 23.38 -28.95 -16.70
CA GLN A 155 22.03 -28.51 -16.35
C GLN A 155 22.03 -27.21 -15.53
N CYS A 156 22.93 -27.08 -14.54
CA CYS A 156 23.09 -25.84 -13.77
C CYS A 156 23.48 -24.65 -14.65
N ARG A 157 24.42 -24.84 -15.58
CA ARG A 157 24.83 -23.78 -16.54
C ARG A 157 23.69 -23.34 -17.44
N GLN A 158 22.89 -24.29 -17.93
CA GLN A 158 21.75 -23.98 -18.78
C GLN A 158 20.65 -23.22 -18.04
N LEU A 159 20.43 -23.54 -16.76
CA LEU A 159 19.54 -22.78 -15.87
C LEU A 159 20.02 -21.33 -15.67
N GLU A 160 21.32 -21.12 -15.45
CA GLU A 160 21.88 -19.77 -15.34
C GLU A 160 21.68 -18.93 -16.60
N ASP A 161 21.88 -19.51 -17.78
CA ASP A 161 21.69 -18.81 -19.05
C ASP A 161 20.22 -18.49 -19.33
N ASN A 162 19.31 -19.39 -18.97
CA ASN A 162 17.87 -19.15 -19.02
C ASN A 162 17.47 -17.97 -18.09
N LEU A 163 18.03 -17.89 -16.88
CA LEU A 163 17.81 -16.77 -15.95
C LEU A 163 18.35 -15.44 -16.49
N LYS A 164 19.51 -15.45 -17.16
CA LYS A 164 20.07 -14.24 -17.82
C LYS A 164 19.16 -13.75 -18.95
N SER A 165 18.62 -14.67 -19.76
CA SER A 165 17.68 -14.35 -20.83
C SER A 165 16.39 -13.72 -20.29
N LEU A 166 15.80 -14.29 -19.23
CA LEU A 166 14.64 -13.72 -18.55
C LEU A 166 14.90 -12.31 -17.99
N ARG A 167 16.07 -12.10 -17.37
CA ARG A 167 16.48 -10.76 -16.90
C ARG A 167 16.65 -9.75 -18.05
N SER A 168 16.97 -10.19 -19.26
CA SER A 168 17.04 -9.32 -20.44
C SER A 168 15.65 -8.95 -20.94
N ILE A 169 14.73 -9.93 -21.00
CA ILE A 169 13.33 -9.71 -21.39
C ILE A 169 12.64 -8.75 -20.40
N LEU A 170 12.85 -8.95 -19.10
CA LEU A 170 12.31 -8.08 -18.05
C LEU A 170 12.81 -6.63 -18.17
N ARG A 171 14.10 -6.42 -18.46
CA ARG A 171 14.67 -5.08 -18.68
C ARG A 171 14.09 -4.39 -19.92
N HIS A 172 13.80 -5.14 -20.98
CA HIS A 172 13.19 -4.59 -22.19
C HIS A 172 11.74 -4.16 -21.93
N LEU A 173 10.96 -5.00 -21.24
CA LEU A 173 9.60 -4.67 -20.82
C LEU A 173 9.58 -3.42 -19.93
N GLN A 174 10.50 -3.32 -18.96
CA GLN A 174 10.62 -2.15 -18.08
C GLN A 174 10.87 -0.82 -18.83
N GLY A 175 11.59 -0.85 -19.96
CA GLY A 175 11.79 0.34 -20.81
C GLY A 175 10.51 0.81 -21.51
N ASP A 176 9.69 -0.11 -21.99
CA ASP A 176 8.37 0.20 -22.59
C ASP A 176 7.36 0.70 -21.54
N PHE A 177 7.50 0.28 -20.28
CA PHE A 177 6.67 0.75 -19.16
C PHE A 177 7.02 2.19 -18.72
N GLN A 178 8.30 2.59 -18.71
CA GLN A 178 8.71 3.96 -18.35
C GLN A 178 8.24 5.02 -19.35
N LEU A 179 8.12 4.69 -20.64
CA LEU A 179 7.60 5.60 -21.67
C LEU A 179 6.09 5.89 -21.51
N LYS A 180 5.33 5.01 -20.85
CA LYS A 180 3.90 5.21 -20.56
C LYS A 180 3.65 6.09 -19.33
N GLU A 181 4.57 6.13 -18.36
CA GLU A 181 4.46 6.96 -17.15
C GLU A 181 4.79 8.44 -17.39
N SER A 182 5.63 8.77 -18.39
CA SER A 182 6.09 10.16 -18.58
C SER A 182 5.03 11.16 -19.05
N TYR A 183 3.81 10.71 -19.37
CA TYR A 183 2.73 11.56 -19.92
C TYR A 183 1.47 11.62 -19.06
N MET A 184 1.44 11.01 -17.86
CA MET A 184 0.27 11.00 -16.98
C MET A 184 0.41 12.06 -15.88
N SER A 185 -0.56 12.96 -15.78
CA SER A 185 -0.59 14.02 -14.74
C SER A 185 -1.12 13.50 -13.39
N ASP A 186 -0.65 14.08 -12.29
CA ASP A 186 -1.03 13.70 -10.91
C ASP A 186 -2.56 13.70 -10.67
N GLU A 187 -3.31 14.60 -11.33
CA GLU A 187 -4.78 14.69 -11.21
C GLU A 187 -5.52 13.50 -11.87
N GLU A 188 -4.98 12.91 -12.93
CA GLU A 188 -5.59 11.76 -13.61
C GLU A 188 -5.43 10.45 -12.84
N PHE A 189 -4.39 10.33 -12.03
CA PHE A 189 -4.16 9.14 -11.22
C PHE A 189 -5.23 8.95 -10.13
N PHE A 190 -5.90 10.01 -9.66
CA PHE A 190 -6.82 9.92 -8.52
C PHE A 190 -8.32 9.98 -8.87
N ASP A 191 -8.70 10.14 -10.15
CA ASP A 191 -10.10 10.19 -10.60
C ASP A 191 -10.94 8.92 -10.30
N ALA A 192 -10.29 7.80 -9.95
CA ALA A 192 -10.97 6.53 -9.69
C ALA A 192 -11.19 6.22 -8.19
N GLN A 193 -10.74 7.09 -7.26
CA GLN A 193 -10.95 6.89 -5.82
C GLN A 193 -12.17 7.59 -5.21
N ASP A 194 -12.78 8.54 -5.91
CA ASP A 194 -14.02 9.20 -5.44
C ASP A 194 -15.22 8.22 -5.42
N ASP A 195 -15.08 7.01 -5.99
CA ASP A 195 -16.11 5.95 -6.03
C ASP A 195 -16.28 5.18 -4.72
N GLU A 196 -15.34 5.21 -3.77
CA GLU A 196 -15.51 4.54 -2.45
C GLU A 196 -16.17 5.43 -1.37
N SER A 197 -16.26 6.75 -1.57
CA SER A 197 -16.75 7.67 -0.53
C SER A 197 -18.28 7.77 -0.41
N GLU A 198 -19.05 6.97 -1.14
CA GLU A 198 -20.52 6.92 -1.05
C GLU A 198 -21.05 5.50 -0.78
N LEU A 199 -20.55 4.84 0.26
CA LEU A 199 -21.19 3.62 0.78
C LEU A 199 -22.00 3.93 2.05
N ASP A 200 -23.29 3.57 1.98
CA ASP A 200 -24.31 3.71 3.02
C ASP A 200 -23.84 3.13 4.38
N PRO A 201 -23.87 3.91 5.48
CA PRO A 201 -23.52 3.45 6.82
C PRO A 201 -24.28 2.19 7.30
N GLN A 202 -25.40 1.83 6.67
CA GLN A 202 -26.20 0.67 7.05
C GLN A 202 -25.65 -0.67 6.53
N ILE A 203 -24.84 -0.70 5.46
CA ILE A 203 -24.27 -1.94 4.90
C ILE A 203 -23.05 -2.41 5.70
N ILE A 204 -22.33 -1.48 6.35
CA ILE A 204 -21.16 -1.81 7.20
C ILE A 204 -21.58 -2.56 8.47
N GLN A 205 -22.85 -2.44 8.88
CA GLN A 205 -23.41 -3.13 10.04
C GLN A 205 -23.64 -4.64 9.76
N SER A 206 -23.91 -5.05 8.51
CA SER A 206 -24.30 -6.43 8.19
C SER A 206 -23.13 -7.42 8.01
N PHE A 207 -21.89 -6.94 7.97
CA PHE A 207 -20.69 -7.80 7.92
C PHE A 207 -20.06 -8.04 9.30
N ARG A 208 -20.66 -7.52 10.39
CA ARG A 208 -20.09 -7.54 11.74
C ARG A 208 -20.44 -8.76 12.60
N GLU A 209 -21.24 -9.71 12.12
CA GLU A 209 -21.74 -10.81 12.97
C GLU A 209 -21.23 -12.22 12.64
N GLU A 210 -20.32 -12.40 11.67
CA GLU A 210 -19.75 -13.74 11.40
C GLU A 210 -18.22 -13.70 11.25
N SER A 211 -17.51 -13.51 12.37
CA SER A 211 -16.17 -14.07 12.62
C SER A 211 -15.72 -13.76 14.06
N ILE A 212 -16.39 -14.37 15.03
CA ILE A 212 -15.81 -14.60 16.36
C ILE A 212 -15.85 -16.12 16.55
N CYS A 213 -14.74 -16.78 16.27
CA CYS A 213 -14.52 -18.12 16.81
C CYS A 213 -13.57 -17.97 17.99
N ALA A 214 -14.17 -17.80 19.17
CA ALA A 214 -13.46 -17.92 20.44
C ALA A 214 -13.22 -19.40 20.70
N SER A 215 -11.95 -19.82 20.79
CA SER A 215 -11.58 -21.08 21.40
C SER A 215 -11.03 -20.79 22.79
N GLU A 216 -11.82 -21.15 23.81
CA GLU A 216 -11.45 -21.13 25.23
C GLU A 216 -10.29 -22.11 25.50
N ILE A 217 -9.17 -21.62 26.02
CA ILE A 217 -8.17 -22.45 26.70
C ILE A 217 -7.70 -21.73 27.98
N GLN A 218 -7.62 -22.52 29.05
CA GLN A 218 -7.45 -22.15 30.46
C GLN A 218 -6.19 -21.34 30.78
N GLN A 219 -6.37 -20.33 31.62
CA GLN A 219 -5.32 -19.55 32.28
C GLN A 219 -4.45 -20.42 33.22
N PRO A 220 -3.13 -20.16 33.27
CA PRO A 220 -2.36 -20.34 34.48
C PRO A 220 -2.00 -18.98 35.11
N SER A 221 -2.13 -18.95 36.43
CA SER A 221 -1.84 -17.84 37.33
C SER A 221 -0.38 -17.36 37.29
N THR A 222 -0.24 -16.04 37.35
CA THR A 222 0.97 -15.26 37.67
C THR A 222 1.74 -15.80 38.88
N SER A 223 3.05 -16.04 38.71
CA SER A 223 4.02 -15.77 39.76
C SER A 223 5.38 -15.42 39.15
N ALA A 224 6.05 -14.49 39.83
CA ALA A 224 7.25 -13.79 39.41
C ALA A 224 8.47 -14.71 39.24
N LEU A 225 9.12 -14.60 38.08
CA LEU A 225 10.56 -14.45 37.92
C LEU A 225 10.76 -14.01 36.46
N GLU A 226 11.17 -12.76 36.24
CA GLU A 226 11.58 -12.26 34.93
C GLU A 226 12.80 -13.07 34.47
N SER A 227 12.56 -14.22 33.84
CA SER A 227 13.57 -14.87 33.01
C SER A 227 13.67 -14.03 31.75
N GLU A 228 14.80 -13.35 31.56
CA GLU A 228 15.11 -12.59 30.35
C GLU A 228 15.07 -13.50 29.11
N SER A 229 13.87 -13.78 28.58
CA SER A 229 13.73 -14.48 27.32
C SER A 229 14.40 -13.63 26.24
N PRO A 230 15.04 -14.25 25.23
CA PRO A 230 15.63 -13.51 24.12
C PRO A 230 14.66 -12.49 23.49
N LEU A 231 13.38 -12.86 23.39
CA LEU A 231 12.30 -12.00 22.92
C LEU A 231 12.08 -10.79 23.83
N MET A 232 12.04 -10.96 25.15
CA MET A 232 11.86 -9.82 26.06
C MET A 232 13.03 -8.83 25.96
N LYS A 233 14.27 -9.32 25.81
CA LYS A 233 15.43 -8.46 25.57
C LYS A 233 15.28 -7.64 24.29
N GLU A 234 14.86 -8.29 23.21
CA GLU A 234 14.61 -7.65 21.92
C GLU A 234 13.51 -6.58 22.04
N ILE A 235 12.37 -6.91 22.65
CA ILE A 235 11.25 -5.98 22.87
C ILE A 235 11.72 -4.74 23.61
N LEU A 236 12.40 -4.90 24.74
CA LEU A 236 12.90 -3.78 25.53
C LEU A 236 13.94 -2.95 24.77
N HIS A 237 14.84 -3.61 24.05
CA HIS A 237 15.87 -2.96 23.24
C HIS A 237 15.25 -2.10 22.12
N MET A 238 14.34 -2.68 21.32
CA MET A 238 13.64 -2.00 20.24
C MET A 238 12.72 -0.90 20.74
N THR A 239 11.99 -1.12 21.83
CA THR A 239 11.17 -0.10 22.47
C THR A 239 12.03 1.11 22.87
N ALA A 240 13.18 0.88 23.52
CA ALA A 240 14.08 1.96 23.91
C ALA A 240 14.69 2.70 22.70
N GLU A 241 15.02 1.99 21.61
CA GLU A 241 15.53 2.61 20.38
C GLU A 241 14.46 3.48 19.71
N GLN A 242 13.24 2.95 19.56
CA GLN A 242 12.12 3.68 18.96
C GLN A 242 11.70 4.90 19.79
N LEU A 243 11.78 4.82 21.12
CA LEU A 243 11.56 5.99 21.98
C LEU A 243 12.58 7.12 21.67
N ARG A 244 13.86 6.77 21.50
CA ARG A 244 14.90 7.75 21.13
C ARG A 244 14.62 8.37 19.76
N TYR A 245 14.25 7.57 18.76
CA TYR A 245 13.89 8.09 17.43
C TYR A 245 12.63 8.95 17.45
N ALA A 246 11.61 8.58 18.24
CA ALA A 246 10.40 9.37 18.39
C ALA A 246 10.71 10.73 19.04
N LYS A 247 11.56 10.78 20.06
CA LYS A 247 11.94 12.04 20.74
C LYS A 247 12.93 12.91 19.94
N ALA A 248 13.72 12.32 19.03
CA ALA A 248 14.68 13.09 18.22
C ALA A 248 13.97 14.17 17.38
N GLY A 249 14.54 15.37 17.29
CA GLY A 249 13.98 16.43 16.45
C GLY A 249 13.97 16.07 14.95
N VAL A 250 13.26 16.86 14.16
CA VAL A 250 13.35 16.81 12.68
C VAL A 250 14.36 17.81 12.12
N ASP A 251 14.79 18.79 12.94
CA ASP A 251 15.64 19.89 12.51
C ASP A 251 17.09 19.46 12.22
N ASP A 252 17.57 18.41 12.90
CA ASP A 252 18.96 17.94 12.82
C ASP A 252 19.19 16.83 11.77
N GLY A 253 18.23 16.58 10.86
CA GLY A 253 18.29 15.46 9.91
C GLY A 253 17.80 15.79 8.50
N PRO A 254 17.96 14.85 7.53
CA PRO A 254 17.52 15.00 6.14
C PRO A 254 16.00 14.82 6.00
N TRP A 255 15.22 15.37 6.93
CA TRP A 255 13.76 15.26 6.96
C TRP A 255 13.13 16.24 5.97
N GLU A 256 12.35 15.70 5.04
CA GLU A 256 11.54 16.45 4.08
C GLU A 256 10.08 16.47 4.55
N LEU A 257 9.54 17.67 4.79
CA LEU A 257 8.11 17.86 5.03
C LEU A 257 7.31 17.60 3.74
N PHE A 258 6.45 16.58 3.74
CA PHE A 258 5.66 16.21 2.56
C PHE A 258 4.15 16.39 2.73
N CYS A 259 3.66 16.57 3.96
CA CYS A 259 2.25 16.80 4.26
C CYS A 259 2.08 17.72 5.48
N THR A 260 1.12 18.63 5.41
CA THR A 260 0.63 19.42 6.55
C THR A 260 -0.90 19.45 6.49
N ASP A 261 -1.55 19.10 7.59
CA ASP A 261 -3.01 19.09 7.73
C ASP A 261 -3.37 19.58 9.14
N GLY A 262 -3.75 20.86 9.25
CA GLY A 262 -3.96 21.52 10.54
C GLY A 262 -2.72 21.49 11.44
N GLU A 263 -2.85 20.90 12.63
CA GLU A 263 -1.74 20.70 13.59
C GLU A 263 -0.88 19.46 13.29
N MET A 264 -1.21 18.68 12.25
CA MET A 264 -0.43 17.53 11.82
C MET A 264 0.62 17.93 10.80
N LYS A 265 1.87 17.47 11.00
CA LYS A 265 2.98 17.59 10.06
C LYS A 265 3.62 16.24 9.84
N MET A 266 3.91 15.88 8.58
CA MET A 266 4.58 14.63 8.24
C MET A 266 5.85 14.85 7.45
N TYR A 267 6.88 14.14 7.88
CA TYR A 267 8.23 14.18 7.38
C TYR A 267 8.64 12.80 6.89
N ARG A 268 9.47 12.78 5.86
CA ARG A 268 10.11 11.57 5.35
C ARG A 268 11.61 11.81 5.22
N ARG A 269 12.39 10.74 5.18
CA ARG A 269 13.77 10.82 4.67
C ARG A 269 14.00 9.65 3.72
N ASP A 270 14.73 9.92 2.64
CA ASP A 270 15.04 8.88 1.67
C ASP A 270 15.99 7.86 2.29
N TYR A 271 15.62 6.58 2.20
CA TYR A 271 16.43 5.46 2.71
C TYR A 271 16.21 4.23 1.85
N GLU A 272 17.29 3.54 1.51
CA GLU A 272 17.28 2.37 0.63
C GLU A 272 17.94 1.20 1.34
N VAL A 273 17.30 0.03 1.27
CA VAL A 273 17.81 -1.25 1.78
C VAL A 273 17.71 -2.26 0.65
N ASP A 274 18.83 -2.84 0.25
CA ASP A 274 18.90 -3.87 -0.81
C ASP A 274 18.21 -3.50 -2.13
N GLY A 275 18.31 -2.23 -2.56
CA GLY A 275 17.65 -1.76 -3.79
C GLY A 275 16.17 -1.41 -3.61
N LEU A 276 15.62 -1.54 -2.39
CA LEU A 276 14.24 -1.26 -2.05
C LEU A 276 14.14 -0.01 -1.18
N MET A 277 13.22 0.86 -1.55
CA MET A 277 12.94 2.08 -0.79
C MET A 277 12.23 1.74 0.53
N CYS A 278 12.84 2.16 1.63
CA CYS A 278 12.39 1.92 2.99
C CYS A 278 12.35 3.25 3.78
N ASP A 279 11.86 4.32 3.13
CA ASP A 279 11.81 5.69 3.64
C ASP A 279 11.24 5.75 5.07
N PRO A 280 12.03 6.14 6.10
CA PRO A 280 11.51 6.40 7.43
C PRO A 280 10.58 7.60 7.40
N LEU A 281 9.41 7.42 8.01
CA LEU A 281 8.37 8.43 8.14
C LEU A 281 8.26 8.87 9.59
N LYS A 282 7.99 10.16 9.78
CA LYS A 282 7.73 10.76 11.07
C LYS A 282 6.57 11.74 10.98
N ALA A 283 5.58 11.59 11.83
CA ALA A 283 4.48 12.53 11.95
C ALA A 283 4.47 13.12 13.36
N VAL A 284 4.22 14.42 13.43
CA VAL A 284 3.98 15.14 14.67
C VAL A 284 2.57 15.71 14.58
N HIS A 285 1.75 15.43 15.60
CA HIS A 285 0.36 15.88 15.65
C HIS A 285 0.00 16.30 17.07
N SER A 286 -1.07 17.08 17.19
CA SER A 286 -1.61 17.49 18.46
C SER A 286 -3.13 17.48 18.40
N VAL A 287 -3.74 16.92 19.44
CA VAL A 287 -5.18 16.65 19.49
C VAL A 287 -5.72 17.12 20.83
N LYS A 288 -6.75 17.97 20.79
CA LYS A 288 -7.42 18.47 22.00
C LYS A 288 -8.43 17.46 22.53
N GLY A 289 -8.61 17.39 23.85
CA GLY A 289 -9.74 16.65 24.44
C GLY A 289 -9.52 15.17 24.73
N VAL A 290 -8.31 14.67 24.52
CA VAL A 290 -7.93 13.26 24.73
C VAL A 290 -6.61 13.19 25.48
N THR A 291 -6.44 12.21 26.37
CA THR A 291 -5.17 11.94 27.05
C THR A 291 -4.31 10.96 26.26
N ALA A 292 -3.00 10.97 26.51
CA ALA A 292 -2.06 10.01 25.96
C ALA A 292 -2.47 8.57 26.29
N ARG A 293 -2.95 8.33 27.53
CA ARG A 293 -3.44 7.02 27.95
C ARG A 293 -4.63 6.55 27.12
N GLU A 294 -5.67 7.39 27.00
CA GLU A 294 -6.86 7.08 26.19
C GLU A 294 -6.50 6.81 24.72
N TYR A 295 -5.59 7.61 24.16
CA TYR A 295 -5.16 7.49 22.76
C TYR A 295 -4.37 6.20 22.51
N MET A 296 -3.41 5.87 23.39
CA MET A 296 -2.57 4.67 23.26
C MET A 296 -3.35 3.38 23.53
N ASP A 297 -4.28 3.37 24.51
CA ASP A 297 -5.10 2.20 24.80
C ASP A 297 -5.88 1.75 23.56
N ILE A 298 -6.47 2.69 22.82
CA ILE A 298 -7.21 2.40 21.59
C ILE A 298 -6.26 1.99 20.46
N PHE A 299 -5.07 2.58 20.37
CA PHE A 299 -4.08 2.24 19.35
C PHE A 299 -3.53 0.82 19.52
N PHE A 300 -3.28 0.40 20.76
CA PHE A 300 -2.73 -0.91 21.11
C PHE A 300 -3.71 -2.05 20.91
N LYS A 301 -4.96 -1.86 21.33
CA LYS A 301 -5.99 -2.89 21.42
C LYS A 301 -6.37 -3.50 20.06
N PRO A 302 -6.18 -4.82 19.86
CA PRO A 302 -6.47 -5.50 18.60
C PRO A 302 -7.92 -5.36 18.14
N GLU A 303 -8.87 -5.35 19.09
CA GLU A 303 -10.31 -5.28 18.82
C GLU A 303 -10.75 -4.00 18.09
N TYR A 304 -9.95 -2.94 18.16
CA TYR A 304 -10.26 -1.68 17.47
C TYR A 304 -9.62 -1.55 16.09
N LYS A 305 -8.62 -2.37 15.74
CA LYS A 305 -7.81 -2.20 14.52
C LYS A 305 -8.67 -2.13 13.25
N LEU A 306 -9.58 -3.09 13.06
CA LEU A 306 -10.47 -3.13 11.89
C LEU A 306 -11.52 -2.00 11.87
N SER A 307 -11.72 -1.28 12.98
CA SER A 307 -12.70 -0.20 13.04
C SER A 307 -12.19 1.12 12.47
N TRP A 308 -10.87 1.34 12.51
CA TRP A 308 -10.26 2.59 12.03
C TRP A 308 -9.24 2.40 10.91
N ASP A 309 -8.66 1.20 10.79
CA ASP A 309 -7.67 0.91 9.75
C ASP A 309 -8.33 0.31 8.51
N HIS A 310 -8.61 1.16 7.52
CA HIS A 310 -9.21 0.74 6.26
C HIS A 310 -8.23 -0.01 5.35
N THR A 311 -6.94 -0.12 5.71
CA THR A 311 -5.93 -0.86 4.95
C THR A 311 -5.90 -2.34 5.28
N LEU A 312 -6.57 -2.75 6.37
CA LEU A 312 -6.60 -4.13 6.83
C LEU A 312 -7.80 -4.90 6.26
N GLU A 313 -7.55 -6.15 5.87
CA GLU A 313 -8.59 -7.15 5.57
C GLU A 313 -8.83 -8.08 6.77
N ARG A 314 -7.79 -8.37 7.55
CA ARG A 314 -7.86 -9.31 8.67
C ARG A 314 -6.85 -8.97 9.75
N VAL A 315 -7.22 -9.20 11.01
CA VAL A 315 -6.33 -9.11 12.18
C VAL A 315 -6.53 -10.36 13.02
N ASN A 316 -5.44 -11.07 13.27
CA ASN A 316 -5.40 -12.26 14.11
C ASN A 316 -4.46 -11.99 15.29
N VAL A 317 -4.94 -12.24 16.52
CA VAL A 317 -4.08 -12.30 17.70
C VAL A 317 -3.42 -13.67 17.71
N VAL A 318 -2.10 -13.71 17.51
CA VAL A 318 -1.31 -14.94 17.49
C VAL A 318 -1.02 -15.40 18.91
N GLU A 319 -0.65 -14.47 19.78
CA GLU A 319 -0.26 -14.76 21.17
C GLU A 319 -0.44 -13.51 22.03
N GLU A 320 -0.98 -13.67 23.23
CA GLU A 320 -0.96 -12.64 24.29
C GLU A 320 0.15 -13.00 25.27
N ILE A 321 1.31 -12.35 25.15
CA ILE A 321 2.49 -12.62 25.99
C ILE A 321 2.27 -12.05 27.40
N SER A 322 1.68 -10.85 27.47
CA SER A 322 1.28 -10.19 28.71
C SER A 322 0.15 -9.18 28.42
N GLU A 323 -0.39 -8.54 29.46
CA GLU A 323 -1.45 -7.51 29.32
C GLU A 323 -1.05 -6.34 28.40
N ASN A 324 0.26 -6.13 28.22
CA ASN A 324 0.86 -5.04 27.49
C ASN A 324 1.72 -5.50 26.31
N ILE A 325 1.78 -6.80 26.00
CA ILE A 325 2.52 -7.35 24.86
C ILE A 325 1.67 -8.40 24.14
N VAL A 326 1.42 -8.15 22.86
CA VAL A 326 0.66 -9.06 22.00
C VAL A 326 1.40 -9.30 20.68
N VAL A 327 1.28 -10.49 20.12
CA VAL A 327 1.75 -10.82 18.77
C VAL A 327 0.56 -10.78 17.82
N LEU A 328 0.66 -9.98 16.77
CA LEU A 328 -0.40 -9.77 15.78
C LEU A 328 0.05 -10.23 14.41
N HIS A 329 -0.84 -10.93 13.73
CA HIS A 329 -0.75 -11.18 12.31
C HIS A 329 -1.86 -10.41 11.59
N GLN A 330 -1.51 -9.65 10.56
CA GLN A 330 -2.45 -8.79 9.83
C GLN A 330 -2.33 -9.04 8.34
N LEU A 331 -3.47 -9.15 7.66
CA LEU A 331 -3.57 -9.20 6.21
C LEU A 331 -3.98 -7.83 5.70
N HIS A 332 -3.20 -7.27 4.78
CA HIS A 332 -3.45 -5.95 4.20
C HIS A 332 -4.20 -6.08 2.88
N LYS A 333 -5.01 -5.07 2.56
CA LYS A 333 -5.66 -4.94 1.25
C LYS A 333 -4.60 -4.93 0.16
N LYS A 334 -4.88 -5.65 -0.92
CA LYS A 334 -3.94 -5.77 -2.04
C LYS A 334 -3.77 -4.44 -2.78
N VAL A 335 -2.54 -3.94 -2.84
CA VAL A 335 -2.16 -2.79 -3.67
C VAL A 335 -1.58 -3.30 -4.99
N TRP A 336 -2.39 -3.30 -6.06
CA TRP A 336 -1.94 -3.72 -7.39
C TRP A 336 -0.88 -2.74 -7.94
N PRO A 337 0.23 -3.21 -8.57
CA PRO A 337 0.43 -4.54 -9.19
C PRO A 337 0.87 -5.61 -8.23
N ALA A 338 1.31 -5.18 -7.07
CA ALA A 338 2.22 -5.96 -6.31
C ALA A 338 1.44 -6.98 -5.47
N ALA A 339 2.15 -7.99 -4.99
CA ALA A 339 1.56 -9.09 -4.23
C ALA A 339 0.73 -8.59 -3.04
N GLN A 340 -0.22 -9.39 -2.56
CA GLN A 340 -0.89 -9.03 -1.31
C GLN A 340 0.12 -9.05 -0.14
N ARG A 341 0.01 -8.11 0.80
CA ARG A 341 0.93 -8.00 1.92
C ARG A 341 0.29 -8.52 3.19
N GLU A 342 1.11 -9.13 4.02
CA GLU A 342 0.80 -9.45 5.40
C GLU A 342 1.93 -8.96 6.31
N SER A 343 1.60 -8.69 7.57
CA SER A 343 2.58 -8.33 8.60
C SER A 343 2.42 -9.26 9.79
N LEU A 344 3.54 -9.65 10.38
CA LEU A 344 3.60 -10.41 11.62
C LEU A 344 4.55 -9.66 12.56
N PHE A 345 4.05 -9.22 13.71
CA PHE A 345 4.82 -8.37 14.61
C PHE A 345 4.38 -8.55 16.06
N TRP A 346 5.29 -8.30 17.00
CA TRP A 346 4.91 -8.04 18.37
C TRP A 346 4.56 -6.56 18.53
N SER A 347 3.61 -6.26 19.40
CA SER A 347 3.14 -4.92 19.78
C SER A 347 3.28 -4.79 21.29
N HIS A 348 4.04 -3.80 21.75
CA HIS A 348 4.35 -3.55 23.15
C HIS A 348 3.82 -2.17 23.57
N PHE A 349 2.87 -2.16 24.50
CA PHE A 349 2.43 -0.97 25.22
C PHE A 349 3.35 -0.72 26.41
N TYR A 350 3.89 0.50 26.50
CA TYR A 350 4.88 0.85 27.52
C TYR A 350 4.60 2.22 28.14
N ASP A 351 4.68 2.28 29.46
CA ASP A 351 4.67 3.53 30.22
C ASP A 351 6.06 4.16 30.15
N VAL A 352 6.12 5.37 29.61
CA VAL A 352 7.36 6.14 29.44
C VAL A 352 7.29 7.46 30.20
N CYS A 353 6.51 7.53 31.28
CA CYS A 353 6.34 8.75 32.07
C CYS A 353 7.65 9.27 32.67
N SER A 354 8.66 8.42 32.90
CA SER A 354 10.00 8.83 33.33
C SER A 354 10.78 9.57 32.25
N GLU A 355 10.43 9.36 30.99
CA GLU A 355 11.06 9.92 29.79
C GLU A 355 10.18 10.98 29.12
N ARG A 356 9.14 11.48 29.79
CA ARG A 356 8.26 12.52 29.25
C ARG A 356 8.98 13.86 29.11
N ASP A 357 8.46 14.72 28.24
CA ASP A 357 8.91 16.10 28.14
C ASP A 357 8.58 16.86 29.43
N PRO A 358 9.40 17.86 29.83
CA PRO A 358 9.20 18.57 31.10
C PRO A 358 7.83 19.22 31.29
N ASP A 359 7.15 19.56 30.18
CA ASP A 359 5.83 20.18 30.16
C ASP A 359 4.66 19.17 30.10
N ALA A 360 4.97 17.88 29.93
CA ALA A 360 3.97 16.82 29.88
C ALA A 360 3.60 16.30 31.27
N HIS A 361 2.33 15.95 31.44
CA HIS A 361 1.77 15.30 32.62
C HIS A 361 2.19 13.83 32.69
N ASP A 362 1.96 13.11 31.59
CA ASP A 362 2.21 11.68 31.40
C ASP A 362 2.85 11.43 30.03
N ALA A 363 3.31 10.21 29.80
CA ALA A 363 3.74 9.75 28.48
C ALA A 363 3.59 8.23 28.32
N TYR A 364 3.04 7.82 27.17
CA TYR A 364 2.80 6.42 26.83
C TYR A 364 3.26 6.15 25.41
N MET A 365 3.73 4.92 25.16
CA MET A 365 4.19 4.52 23.83
C MET A 365 3.69 3.12 23.47
N VAL A 366 3.37 2.94 22.20
CA VAL A 366 3.18 1.62 21.60
C VAL A 366 4.25 1.41 20.55
N CYS A 367 5.02 0.31 20.67
CA CYS A 367 6.05 -0.08 19.73
C CYS A 367 5.66 -1.39 19.05
N ASN A 368 5.66 -1.40 17.72
CA ASN A 368 5.41 -2.57 16.90
C ASN A 368 6.67 -2.90 16.12
N HIS A 369 7.10 -4.15 16.14
CA HIS A 369 8.25 -4.60 15.37
C HIS A 369 8.01 -5.99 14.81
N ASP A 370 8.35 -6.18 13.53
CA ASP A 370 8.20 -7.47 12.87
C ASP A 370 9.00 -8.56 13.58
N CYS A 371 8.46 -9.78 13.51
CA CYS A 371 9.10 -10.93 14.12
C CYS A 371 8.89 -12.18 13.27
N ASP A 372 9.83 -13.12 13.41
CA ASP A 372 9.79 -14.40 12.71
C ASP A 372 9.18 -15.48 13.60
N ARG A 373 8.08 -16.07 13.12
CA ARG A 373 7.40 -17.20 13.77
C ARG A 373 7.21 -18.33 12.77
N PRO A 374 8.02 -19.41 12.84
CA PRO A 374 7.88 -20.57 11.96
C PRO A 374 6.50 -21.25 12.07
N ASP A 375 5.86 -21.13 13.23
CA ASP A 375 4.50 -21.60 13.52
C ASP A 375 3.39 -20.77 12.86
N VAL A 376 3.72 -19.58 12.33
CA VAL A 376 2.78 -18.70 11.61
C VAL A 376 3.25 -18.51 10.17
N PRO A 377 2.98 -19.48 9.27
CA PRO A 377 3.34 -19.37 7.86
C PRO A 377 2.55 -18.26 7.17
N ARG A 378 2.95 -17.91 5.94
CA ARG A 378 2.21 -16.94 5.13
C ARG A 378 0.83 -17.46 4.77
N VAL A 379 -0.16 -16.56 4.72
CA VAL A 379 -1.54 -16.92 4.37
C VAL A 379 -1.64 -17.59 2.99
N ASP A 380 -0.85 -17.11 2.03
CA ASP A 380 -0.78 -17.65 0.66
C ASP A 380 0.69 -17.66 0.20
N ASN A 381 1.05 -18.61 -0.66
CA ASN A 381 2.37 -18.65 -1.28
C ASN A 381 2.66 -17.42 -2.15
N SER A 382 1.62 -16.75 -2.61
CA SER A 382 1.67 -15.51 -3.38
C SER A 382 1.70 -14.24 -2.52
N SER A 383 1.49 -14.33 -1.20
CA SER A 383 1.58 -13.17 -0.30
C SER A 383 3.03 -12.86 0.09
N VAL A 384 3.29 -11.59 0.36
CA VAL A 384 4.60 -11.10 0.79
C VAL A 384 4.49 -10.61 2.22
N ARG A 385 5.38 -11.09 3.09
CA ARG A 385 5.49 -10.63 4.47
C ARG A 385 6.33 -9.36 4.50
N VAL A 386 5.77 -8.29 5.04
CA VAL A 386 6.48 -7.01 5.21
C VAL A 386 7.27 -7.02 6.51
N GLY A 387 8.43 -6.36 6.50
CA GLY A 387 9.12 -5.97 7.73
C GLY A 387 8.60 -4.61 8.19
N LEU A 388 8.50 -4.37 9.49
CA LEU A 388 8.02 -3.12 10.02
C LEU A 388 8.64 -2.80 11.38
N THR A 389 8.94 -1.53 11.57
CA THR A 389 9.25 -0.95 12.88
C THR A 389 8.47 0.34 13.00
N ILE A 390 7.50 0.36 13.90
CA ILE A 390 6.56 1.46 14.07
C ILE A 390 6.49 1.80 15.56
N ALA A 391 6.49 3.08 15.90
CA ALA A 391 6.18 3.52 17.25
C ALA A 391 5.29 4.74 17.26
N MET A 392 4.37 4.79 18.22
CA MET A 392 3.57 5.97 18.51
C MET A 392 3.81 6.37 19.95
N LEU A 393 4.36 7.57 20.16
CA LEU A 393 4.57 8.21 21.46
C LEU A 393 3.49 9.27 21.65
N CYS A 394 2.76 9.19 22.75
CA CYS A 394 1.78 10.18 23.16
C CYS A 394 2.13 10.79 24.51
N GLN A 395 1.90 12.10 24.66
CA GLN A 395 2.12 12.84 25.90
C GLN A 395 0.93 13.76 26.18
N THR A 396 0.35 13.71 27.38
CA THR A 396 -0.72 14.64 27.76
C THR A 396 -0.11 15.93 28.28
N VAL A 397 -0.53 17.07 27.71
CA VAL A 397 -0.19 18.40 28.18
C VAL A 397 -1.45 19.03 28.78
N ILE A 398 -1.34 19.53 30.01
CA ILE A 398 -2.40 20.25 30.69
C ILE A 398 -2.27 21.74 30.34
N GLU A 399 -3.23 22.28 29.61
CA GLU A 399 -3.21 23.68 29.17
C GLU A 399 -3.76 24.64 30.24
N ALA A 400 -4.62 24.15 31.13
CA ALA A 400 -5.26 24.98 32.16
C ALA A 400 -4.53 24.94 33.50
N LYS A 401 -4.51 26.07 34.20
CA LYS A 401 -4.03 26.18 35.59
C LYS A 401 -5.15 25.83 36.59
N LYS A 402 -5.69 24.62 36.49
CA LYS A 402 -6.75 24.11 37.37
C LYS A 402 -6.25 22.89 38.16
N PRO A 403 -6.81 22.61 39.34
CA PRO A 403 -6.63 21.34 40.03
C PRO A 403 -7.00 20.15 39.12
N LEU A 404 -6.30 19.02 39.26
CA LEU A 404 -6.46 17.84 38.38
C LEU A 404 -7.90 17.30 38.39
N ASP A 405 -8.56 17.31 39.55
CA ASP A 405 -9.94 16.87 39.76
C ASP A 405 -10.98 17.80 39.09
N GLN A 406 -10.59 18.99 38.65
CA GLN A 406 -11.45 19.97 37.99
C GLN A 406 -11.18 20.07 36.48
N LEU A 407 -10.20 19.32 35.97
CA LEU A 407 -9.84 19.34 34.56
C LEU A 407 -10.98 18.75 33.71
N ARG A 408 -11.20 19.41 32.57
CA ARG A 408 -12.11 18.95 31.52
C ARG A 408 -11.31 18.59 30.28
N ARG A 409 -11.96 17.91 29.34
CA ARG A 409 -11.36 17.60 28.02
C ARG A 409 -10.83 18.86 27.33
N ASP A 410 -11.52 20.00 27.45
CA ASP A 410 -11.07 21.27 26.86
C ASP A 410 -9.81 21.88 27.50
N ASP A 411 -9.38 21.36 28.65
CA ASP A 411 -8.21 21.82 29.41
C ASP A 411 -6.94 21.02 29.11
N ILE A 412 -7.02 20.04 28.22
CA ILE A 412 -5.92 19.11 27.91
C ILE A 412 -5.73 18.91 26.41
N ARG A 413 -4.51 18.50 26.07
CA ARG A 413 -4.07 18.24 24.71
C ARG A 413 -3.12 17.05 24.70
N CYS A 414 -3.31 16.12 23.78
CA CYS A 414 -2.36 15.05 23.51
C CYS A 414 -1.37 15.49 22.42
N ARG A 415 -0.07 15.39 22.69
CA ARG A 415 1.02 15.52 21.71
C ARG A 415 1.36 14.12 21.21
N ILE A 416 1.28 13.92 19.91
CA ILE A 416 1.47 12.62 19.25
C ILE A 416 2.72 12.71 18.38
N THR A 417 3.62 11.75 18.53
CA THR A 417 4.71 11.51 17.59
C THR A 417 4.62 10.09 17.09
N TYR A 418 4.40 9.94 15.79
CA TYR A 418 4.31 8.65 15.13
C TYR A 418 5.52 8.48 14.21
N VAL A 419 6.24 7.37 14.36
CA VAL A 419 7.37 7.01 13.50
C VAL A 419 7.11 5.65 12.88
N ALA A 420 7.45 5.50 11.61
CA ALA A 420 7.26 4.26 10.89
C ALA A 420 8.38 4.03 9.88
N GLN A 421 8.90 2.81 9.86
CA GLN A 421 9.78 2.31 8.83
C GLN A 421 9.24 0.96 8.39
N VAL A 422 8.94 0.82 7.10
CA VAL A 422 8.34 -0.39 6.55
C VAL A 422 9.22 -0.91 5.42
N HIS A 423 9.65 -2.15 5.55
CA HIS A 423 10.31 -2.89 4.51
C HIS A 423 9.26 -3.64 3.69
N PRO A 424 9.13 -3.41 2.36
CA PRO A 424 8.03 -3.95 1.57
C PRO A 424 8.07 -5.48 1.36
N GLY A 425 9.16 -6.13 1.81
CA GLY A 425 9.37 -7.59 1.74
C GLY A 425 9.68 -8.12 0.34
N GLY A 426 9.56 -7.28 -0.68
CA GLY A 426 9.79 -7.61 -2.07
C GLY A 426 9.59 -6.38 -2.96
N TRP A 427 9.70 -6.58 -4.28
CA TRP A 427 9.66 -5.48 -5.24
C TRP A 427 8.33 -4.69 -5.19
N VAL A 428 8.46 -3.36 -5.15
CA VAL A 428 7.38 -2.36 -5.29
C VAL A 428 7.93 -1.18 -6.08
N PRO A 429 7.20 -0.62 -7.05
CA PRO A 429 7.62 0.62 -7.72
C PRO A 429 7.76 1.78 -6.72
N THR A 430 8.91 2.45 -6.72
CA THR A 430 9.18 3.58 -5.81
C THR A 430 8.15 4.69 -5.92
N SER A 431 7.77 5.08 -7.14
CA SER A 431 6.75 6.11 -7.39
C SER A 431 5.41 5.76 -6.72
N ALA A 432 4.95 4.52 -6.93
CA ALA A 432 3.71 4.01 -6.34
C ALA A 432 3.79 3.96 -4.80
N LEU A 433 4.90 3.47 -4.24
CA LEU A 433 5.09 3.39 -2.78
C LEU A 433 5.00 4.78 -2.14
N ARG A 434 5.69 5.77 -2.74
CA ARG A 434 5.70 7.16 -2.24
C ARG A 434 4.34 7.83 -2.33
N GLN A 435 3.59 7.58 -3.39
CA GLN A 435 2.21 8.07 -3.52
C GLN A 435 1.27 7.42 -2.51
N VAL A 436 1.39 6.10 -2.30
CA VAL A 436 0.60 5.37 -1.31
C VAL A 436 0.84 5.95 0.08
N TYR A 437 2.08 6.07 0.54
CA TYR A 437 2.28 6.60 1.90
C TYR A 437 1.90 8.08 2.02
N LYS A 438 2.08 8.89 0.97
CA LYS A 438 1.71 10.31 0.96
C LYS A 438 0.21 10.53 1.15
N ARG A 439 -0.62 9.57 0.73
CA ARG A 439 -2.08 9.58 0.92
C ARG A 439 -2.52 8.83 2.17
N GLU A 440 -2.02 7.61 2.37
CA GLU A 440 -2.54 6.69 3.38
C GLU A 440 -2.13 7.08 4.80
N TYR A 441 -0.92 7.60 5.05
CA TYR A 441 -0.51 7.98 6.41
C TYR A 441 -1.29 9.18 6.97
N PRO A 442 -1.46 10.30 6.23
CA PRO A 442 -2.33 11.39 6.70
C PRO A 442 -3.77 10.95 6.91
N LYS A 443 -4.29 10.09 6.01
CA LYS A 443 -5.64 9.53 6.14
C LYS A 443 -5.75 8.66 7.38
N PHE A 444 -4.77 7.79 7.64
CA PHE A 444 -4.68 6.94 8.83
C PHE A 444 -4.75 7.77 10.11
N LEU A 445 -3.84 8.74 10.31
CA LEU A 445 -3.83 9.50 11.56
C LEU A 445 -5.13 10.29 11.76
N ARG A 446 -5.66 10.90 10.70
CA ARG A 446 -6.94 11.63 10.77
C ARG A 446 -8.12 10.71 11.13
N MET A 447 -8.24 9.57 10.47
CA MET A 447 -9.32 8.61 10.75
C MET A 447 -9.18 7.99 12.14
N PHE A 448 -7.96 7.66 12.54
CA PHE A 448 -7.66 7.14 13.86
C PHE A 448 -7.98 8.15 14.96
N THR A 449 -7.52 9.39 14.83
CA THR A 449 -7.83 10.47 15.78
C THR A 449 -9.35 10.67 15.90
N LYS A 450 -10.07 10.71 14.78
CA LYS A 450 -11.52 10.83 14.77
C LYS A 450 -12.18 9.67 15.53
N PHE A 451 -11.77 8.44 15.25
CA PHE A 451 -12.28 7.25 15.92
C PHE A 451 -12.02 7.30 17.44
N VAL A 452 -10.82 7.68 17.87
CA VAL A 452 -10.48 7.84 19.29
C VAL A 452 -11.41 8.84 19.97
N LEU A 453 -11.61 10.02 19.37
CA LEU A 453 -12.48 11.06 19.92
C LEU A 453 -13.95 10.60 20.02
N GLU A 454 -14.41 9.79 19.07
CA GLU A 454 -15.74 9.17 19.12
C GLU A 454 -15.85 8.14 20.25
N GLN A 455 -14.82 7.30 20.45
CA GLN A 455 -14.80 6.29 21.50
C GLN A 455 -14.78 6.86 22.93
N ILE A 456 -14.19 8.04 23.11
CA ILE A 456 -14.10 8.70 24.44
C ILE A 456 -15.23 9.71 24.68
N LYS A 457 -16.04 9.99 23.67
CA LYS A 457 -17.14 10.95 23.77
C LYS A 457 -18.10 10.54 24.89
N GLY A 458 -18.32 11.45 25.85
CA GLY A 458 -19.19 11.20 27.01
C GLY A 458 -18.58 10.34 28.12
N LYS A 459 -17.36 9.81 27.95
CA LYS A 459 -16.63 9.14 29.03
C LYS A 459 -15.96 10.18 29.94
N ALA A 460 -15.87 9.86 31.23
CA ALA A 460 -15.09 10.65 32.18
C ALA A 460 -13.64 10.76 31.72
N LEU A 461 -13.00 11.88 32.04
CA LEU A 461 -11.60 12.11 31.72
C LEU A 461 -10.72 11.17 32.58
N THR A 462 -9.83 10.43 31.93
CA THR A 462 -8.82 9.57 32.60
C THR A 462 -7.43 10.18 32.42
N LEU A 463 -6.84 10.66 33.52
CA LEU A 463 -5.47 11.17 33.60
C LEU A 463 -4.55 10.11 34.23
#